data_AF-A0A920FMZ5-F1
#
_entry.id   AF-A0A920FMZ5-F1
#
_cell.length_a   1.000
_cell.length_b   1.000
_cell.length_c   1.000
_cell.angle_alpha   90.00
_cell.angle_beta   90.00
_cell.angle_gamma   90.00
#
_symmetry.space_group_name_H-M   'P 1'
#
loop_
_entity.id
_entity.type
_entity.pdbx_description
1 polymer ?
#
loop_
_entity_poly.entity_id
_entity_poly.type
_entity_poly.pdbx_seq_one_letter_code
_entity_poly.pdbx_strand_id
1 'polypeptide(L)'
;MTAGSWIYIASQGIIQGTYETFVELGRQHFSGDWSGKWILTAGLGGMGGAQPLAATMAGASMLAVECDPSRIRRRLETGYLDESAETLEDALKILESHHQQGKAFRWTAWQCCRDLPEMLKRGVPPDAVTDQTSAHDRSMATCLPAGAWNKRN
;
A
#
# COMPACT_ATOMS: atom_id res chain seq x y z
N MET A 1 -9.51 19.33 0.46
CA MET A 1 -10.91 18.97 0.82
C MET A 1 -11.15 19.25 2.31
N THR A 2 -10.89 18.31 3.22
CA THR A 2 -11.33 18.43 4.63
C THR A 2 -10.36 19.17 5.57
N ALA A 3 -9.11 19.39 5.15
CA ALA A 3 -8.10 20.07 5.96
C ALA A 3 -8.44 21.54 6.25
N GLY A 4 -8.88 22.30 5.23
CA GLY A 4 -9.26 23.71 5.37
C GLY A 4 -10.65 23.93 5.97
N SER A 5 -11.42 22.86 6.18
CA SER A 5 -12.79 22.90 6.71
C SER A 5 -12.92 22.22 8.07
N TRP A 6 -11.79 21.90 8.72
CA TRP A 6 -11.70 21.36 10.08
C TRP A 6 -12.56 20.13 10.36
N ILE A 7 -12.68 19.24 9.38
CA ILE A 7 -13.46 17.99 9.50
C ILE A 7 -12.64 16.75 9.15
N TYR A 8 -11.31 16.89 9.11
CA TYR A 8 -10.40 15.77 8.85
C TYR A 8 -10.28 14.87 10.08
N ILE A 9 -10.72 13.62 9.94
CA ILE A 9 -10.66 12.58 11.00
C ILE A 9 -9.62 11.51 10.70
N ALA A 10 -8.46 11.92 10.17
CA ALA A 10 -7.36 11.02 9.82
C ALA A 10 -7.74 9.92 8.80
N SER A 11 -7.00 8.81 8.80
CA SER A 11 -7.22 7.66 7.92
C SER A 11 -8.64 7.07 8.02
N GLN A 12 -9.29 7.23 9.17
CA GLN A 12 -10.66 6.75 9.38
C GLN A 12 -11.65 7.43 8.41
N GLY A 13 -11.39 8.67 8.01
CA GLY A 13 -12.27 9.39 7.09
C GLY A 13 -12.30 8.83 5.67
N ILE A 14 -11.33 7.99 5.29
CA ILE A 14 -11.22 7.45 3.92
C ILE A 14 -11.27 5.92 3.87
N ILE A 15 -11.03 5.24 4.99
CA ILE A 15 -10.94 3.76 5.03
C ILE A 15 -12.16 3.07 4.43
N GLN A 16 -13.38 3.55 4.72
CA GLN A 16 -14.60 2.96 4.16
C GLN A 16 -14.64 3.12 2.63
N GLY A 17 -14.30 4.29 2.11
CA GLY A 17 -14.28 4.53 0.67
C GLY A 17 -13.25 3.65 -0.04
N THR A 18 -12.06 3.50 0.54
CA THR A 18 -11.03 2.60 -0.01
C THR A 18 -11.46 1.14 0.08
N TYR A 19 -12.11 0.73 1.18
CA TYR A 19 -12.65 -0.62 1.35
C TYR A 19 -13.70 -0.95 0.27
N GLU A 20 -14.71 -0.08 0.09
CA GLU A 20 -15.74 -0.26 -0.93
C GLU A 20 -15.14 -0.33 -2.34
N THR A 21 -14.08 0.46 -2.60
CA THR A 21 -13.35 0.41 -3.86
C THR A 21 -12.75 -0.98 -4.11
N PHE A 22 -12.08 -1.58 -3.12
CA PHE A 22 -11.47 -2.90 -3.28
C PHE A 22 -12.49 -4.05 -3.27
N VAL A 23 -13.56 -3.93 -2.50
CA VAL A 23 -14.67 -4.90 -2.55
C VAL A 23 -15.31 -4.89 -3.92
N GLU A 24 -15.62 -3.72 -4.47
CA GLU A 24 -16.25 -3.61 -5.78
C GLU A 24 -15.32 -4.07 -6.91
N LEU A 25 -14.02 -3.73 -6.84
CA LEU A 25 -13.03 -4.28 -7.75
C LEU A 25 -12.99 -5.81 -7.68
N GLY A 26 -13.02 -6.38 -6.47
CA GLY A 26 -13.11 -7.83 -6.25
C GLY A 26 -14.36 -8.44 -6.87
N ARG A 27 -15.53 -7.80 -6.74
CA ARG A 27 -16.78 -8.27 -7.36
C ARG A 27 -16.70 -8.29 -8.89
N GLN A 28 -16.18 -7.22 -9.48
CA GLN A 28 -16.14 -7.08 -10.95
C GLN A 28 -15.12 -8.01 -11.61
N HIS A 29 -13.99 -8.27 -10.96
CA HIS A 29 -12.86 -8.97 -11.59
C HIS A 29 -12.58 -10.36 -11.01
N PHE A 30 -12.97 -10.62 -9.76
CA PHE A 30 -12.61 -11.84 -9.02
C PHE A 30 -13.81 -12.55 -8.39
N SER A 31 -15.04 -12.28 -8.84
CA SER A 31 -16.27 -12.84 -8.27
C SER A 31 -16.45 -12.57 -6.77
N GLY A 32 -15.83 -11.50 -6.26
CA GLY A 32 -15.81 -11.15 -4.85
C GLY A 32 -14.81 -11.93 -4.00
N ASP A 33 -13.99 -12.80 -4.61
CA ASP A 33 -13.02 -13.65 -3.91
C ASP A 33 -11.58 -13.20 -4.17
N TRP A 34 -10.95 -12.69 -3.11
CA TRP A 34 -9.56 -12.28 -3.11
C TRP A 34 -8.59 -13.41 -2.72
N SER A 35 -9.08 -14.64 -2.56
CA SER A 35 -8.26 -15.79 -2.19
C SER A 35 -7.09 -15.98 -3.15
N GLY A 36 -5.88 -15.92 -2.58
CA GLY A 36 -4.63 -16.06 -3.30
C GLY A 36 -4.20 -14.83 -4.11
N LYS A 37 -4.89 -13.69 -3.95
CA LYS A 37 -4.68 -12.47 -4.75
C LYS A 37 -4.08 -11.34 -3.93
N TRP A 38 -3.45 -10.39 -4.60
CA TRP A 38 -2.87 -9.23 -3.94
C TRP A 38 -2.86 -7.96 -4.79
N ILE A 39 -2.80 -6.83 -4.08
CA ILE A 39 -2.84 -5.47 -4.62
C ILE A 39 -1.48 -4.82 -4.45
N LEU A 40 -0.97 -4.19 -5.50
CA LEU A 40 0.18 -3.29 -5.42
C LEU A 40 -0.30 -1.83 -5.34
N THR A 41 0.23 -1.07 -4.38
CA THR A 41 0.02 0.37 -4.31
C THR A 41 1.28 1.13 -3.85
N ALA A 42 1.21 2.45 -3.83
CA ALA A 42 2.21 3.30 -3.22
C ALA A 42 1.57 4.47 -2.44
N GLY A 43 2.34 4.98 -1.46
CA GLY A 43 1.98 6.11 -0.61
C GLY A 43 1.25 5.70 0.67
N LEU A 44 1.91 5.81 1.82
CA LEU A 44 1.35 5.59 3.15
C LEU A 44 1.20 6.92 3.90
N GLY A 45 0.68 7.94 3.19
CA GLY A 45 0.39 9.27 3.72
C GLY A 45 -0.85 9.31 4.63
N GLY A 46 -1.39 10.51 4.88
CA GLY A 46 -2.57 10.68 5.76
C GLY A 46 -3.81 9.92 5.27
N MET A 47 -4.08 9.96 3.97
CA MET A 47 -5.16 9.17 3.35
C MET A 47 -4.66 7.81 2.86
N GLY A 48 -3.49 7.78 2.18
CA GLY A 48 -2.90 6.54 1.64
C GLY A 48 -2.56 5.48 2.68
N GLY A 49 -2.36 5.87 3.94
CA GLY A 49 -2.19 4.94 5.05
C GLY A 49 -3.41 4.09 5.38
N ALA A 50 -4.60 4.40 4.84
CA ALA A 50 -5.79 3.58 4.99
C ALA A 50 -5.84 2.39 4.01
N GLN A 51 -5.02 2.43 2.94
CA GLN A 51 -5.06 1.43 1.87
C GLN A 51 -4.80 0.01 2.35
N PRO A 52 -3.77 -0.25 3.20
CA PRO A 52 -3.57 -1.60 3.68
C PRO A 52 -4.80 -2.07 4.45
N LEU A 53 -5.21 -1.35 5.52
CA LEU A 53 -6.36 -1.72 6.35
C LEU A 53 -7.62 -2.04 5.54
N ALA A 54 -7.93 -1.21 4.55
CA ALA A 54 -9.04 -1.43 3.63
C ALA A 54 -8.91 -2.71 2.79
N ALA A 55 -7.72 -3.04 2.29
CA ALA A 55 -7.48 -4.22 1.47
C ALA A 55 -7.69 -5.51 2.26
N THR A 56 -7.14 -5.63 3.47
CA THR A 56 -7.36 -6.83 4.30
C THR A 56 -8.81 -6.95 4.77
N MET A 57 -9.48 -5.83 5.07
CA MET A 57 -10.92 -5.86 5.34
C MET A 57 -11.71 -6.40 4.13
N ALA A 58 -11.27 -6.08 2.91
CA ALA A 58 -11.84 -6.63 1.68
C ALA A 58 -11.42 -8.08 1.39
N GLY A 59 -10.50 -8.63 2.18
CA GLY A 59 -9.98 -9.98 2.03
C GLY A 59 -8.78 -10.09 1.08
N ALA A 60 -8.12 -9.00 0.73
CA ALA A 60 -6.98 -8.96 -0.20
C ALA A 60 -5.64 -8.74 0.51
N SER A 61 -4.57 -9.35 -0.02
CA SER A 61 -3.19 -8.96 0.34
C SER A 61 -2.82 -7.64 -0.29
N MET A 62 -1.89 -6.91 0.35
CA MET A 62 -1.39 -5.66 -0.20
C MET A 62 0.12 -5.49 0.02
N LEU A 63 0.80 -5.08 -1.04
CA LEU A 63 2.14 -4.52 -0.99
C LEU A 63 2.05 -3.01 -1.21
N ALA A 64 2.40 -2.24 -0.19
CA ALA A 64 2.39 -0.78 -0.27
C ALA A 64 3.82 -0.24 -0.30
N VAL A 65 4.15 0.55 -1.32
CA VAL A 65 5.47 1.17 -1.42
C VAL A 65 5.47 2.54 -0.73
N GLU A 66 6.39 2.75 0.19
CA GLU A 66 6.56 4.04 0.89
C GLU A 66 8.03 4.36 1.06
N CYS A 67 8.38 5.61 0.79
CA CYS A 67 9.76 6.07 0.84
C CYS A 67 10.18 6.60 2.21
N ASP A 68 9.24 7.13 2.99
CA ASP A 68 9.49 7.74 4.29
C ASP A 68 9.31 6.68 5.40
N PRO A 69 10.39 6.26 6.09
CA PRO A 69 10.31 5.22 7.11
C PRO A 69 9.43 5.63 8.29
N SER A 70 9.32 6.93 8.57
CA SER A 70 8.47 7.44 9.65
C SER A 70 7.00 7.18 9.37
N ARG A 71 6.60 7.17 8.10
CA ARG A 71 5.22 6.88 7.70
C ARG A 71 4.89 5.41 7.83
N ILE A 72 5.80 4.54 7.44
CA ILE A 72 5.70 3.09 7.64
C ILE A 72 5.54 2.79 9.13
N ARG A 73 6.47 3.30 9.96
CA ARG A 73 6.46 3.11 11.41
C ARG A 73 5.15 3.54 12.04
N ARG A 74 4.66 4.73 11.69
CA ARG A 74 3.37 5.23 12.21
C ARG A 74 2.21 4.29 11.86
N ARG A 75 2.24 3.58 10.72
CA ARG A 75 1.13 2.69 10.30
C ARG A 75 1.19 1.38 11.09
N LEU A 76 2.40 0.87 11.33
CA LEU A 76 2.64 -0.24 12.26
C LEU A 76 2.11 0.10 13.66
N GLU A 77 2.49 1.26 14.20
CA GLU A 77 2.06 1.70 15.54
C GLU A 77 0.53 1.85 15.66
N THR A 78 -0.14 2.30 14.59
CA THR A 78 -1.60 2.48 14.57
C THR A 78 -2.39 1.22 14.19
N GLY A 79 -1.73 0.10 13.87
CA GLY A 79 -2.39 -1.11 13.40
C GLY A 79 -3.01 -0.99 12.00
N TYR A 80 -2.61 0.01 11.21
CA TYR A 80 -2.97 0.14 9.79
C TYR A 80 -1.98 -0.58 8.88
N LEU A 81 -0.90 -1.14 9.45
CA LEU A 81 0.09 -2.00 8.82
C LEU A 81 0.57 -3.02 9.88
N ASP A 82 1.01 -4.21 9.46
CA ASP A 82 1.31 -5.41 10.27
C ASP A 82 2.81 -5.63 10.17
N GLU A 83 3.32 -5.61 8.93
CA GLU A 83 4.70 -5.95 8.63
C GLU A 83 5.29 -4.95 7.63
N SER A 84 6.60 -4.81 7.68
CA SER A 84 7.38 -3.98 6.77
C SER A 84 8.64 -4.73 6.35
N ALA A 85 9.06 -4.52 5.11
CA ALA A 85 10.27 -5.09 4.54
C ALA A 85 11.17 -3.98 3.99
N GLU A 86 12.48 -4.16 4.19
CA GLU A 86 13.48 -3.23 3.67
C GLU A 86 13.82 -3.53 2.20
N THR A 87 13.62 -4.78 1.76
CA THR A 87 13.94 -5.24 0.40
C THR A 87 12.71 -5.80 -0.32
N LEU A 88 12.74 -5.78 -1.66
CA LEU A 88 11.68 -6.36 -2.48
C LEU A 88 11.58 -7.87 -2.25
N GLU A 89 12.73 -8.53 -2.10
CA GLU A 89 12.79 -9.97 -1.88
C GLU A 89 12.13 -10.38 -0.58
N ASP A 90 12.38 -9.64 0.50
CA ASP A 90 11.75 -9.93 1.78
C ASP A 90 10.26 -9.62 1.75
N ALA A 91 9.85 -8.57 1.04
CA ALA A 91 8.44 -8.26 0.83
C ALA A 91 7.70 -9.38 0.07
N LEU A 92 8.32 -9.90 -1.00
CA LEU A 92 7.76 -10.99 -1.78
C LEU A 92 7.72 -12.30 -0.98
N LYS A 93 8.72 -12.59 -0.14
CA LYS A 93 8.70 -13.75 0.78
C LYS A 93 7.56 -13.65 1.78
N ILE A 94 7.32 -12.47 2.34
CA ILE A 94 6.21 -12.24 3.28
C ILE A 94 4.87 -12.50 2.56
N LEU A 95 4.67 -11.92 1.38
CA LEU A 95 3.47 -12.17 0.56
C LEU A 95 3.25 -13.65 0.25
N GLU A 96 4.30 -14.35 -0.20
CA GLU A 96 4.26 -15.78 -0.53
C GLU A 96 3.91 -16.62 0.72
N SER A 97 4.51 -16.30 1.87
CA SER A 97 4.24 -17.00 3.11
C SER A 97 2.78 -16.86 3.57
N HIS A 98 2.16 -15.70 3.30
CA HIS A 98 0.75 -15.46 3.61
C HIS A 98 -0.19 -16.18 2.65
N HIS A 99 0.17 -16.21 1.36
CA HIS A 99 -0.55 -16.98 0.35
C HIS A 99 -0.61 -18.47 0.74
N GLN A 100 0.51 -19.06 1.15
CA GLN A 100 0.60 -20.48 1.49
C GLN A 100 -0.13 -20.88 2.78
N GLN A 101 -0.30 -19.96 3.72
CA GLN A 101 -0.90 -20.25 5.04
C GLN A 101 -2.43 -20.10 5.06
N GLY A 102 -3.05 -19.60 3.99
CA GLY A 102 -4.50 -19.32 3.97
C GLY A 102 -4.96 -18.36 5.08
N LYS A 103 -4.03 -17.64 5.70
CA LYS A 103 -4.31 -16.65 6.74
C LYS A 103 -4.76 -15.37 6.07
N ALA A 104 -5.81 -14.76 6.63
CA ALA A 104 -6.30 -13.46 6.20
C ALA A 104 -5.12 -12.49 6.02
N PHE A 105 -5.10 -11.93 4.82
CA PHE A 105 -3.95 -11.40 4.12
C PHE A 105 -3.31 -10.22 4.84
N ARG A 106 -2.03 -10.34 5.20
CA ARG A 106 -1.28 -9.27 5.84
C ARG A 106 -0.47 -8.48 4.83
N TRP A 107 -0.29 -7.22 5.16
CA TRP A 107 0.32 -6.19 4.34
C TRP A 107 1.82 -6.02 4.61
N THR A 108 2.56 -5.66 3.57
CA THR A 108 3.98 -5.31 3.69
C THR A 108 4.20 -3.92 3.14
N ALA A 109 4.84 -3.06 3.92
CA ALA A 109 5.41 -1.84 3.35
C ALA A 109 6.81 -2.14 2.81
N TRP A 110 7.07 -1.79 1.57
CA TRP A 110 8.40 -1.91 0.98
C TRP A 110 9.04 -0.54 0.79
N GLN A 111 10.23 -0.39 1.38
CA GLN A 111 10.98 0.85 1.42
C GLN A 111 11.81 1.10 0.15
N CYS A 112 11.26 0.92 -1.04
CA CYS A 112 11.91 1.42 -2.27
C CYS A 112 10.95 1.44 -3.45
N CYS A 113 10.71 2.59 -4.07
CA CYS A 113 10.01 2.66 -5.35
C CYS A 113 10.92 2.45 -6.57
N ARG A 114 12.24 2.30 -6.38
CA ARG A 114 13.20 2.17 -7.48
C ARG A 114 13.07 0.86 -8.23
N ASP A 115 12.64 -0.19 -7.55
CA ASP A 115 12.70 -1.54 -8.11
C ASP A 115 11.31 -2.02 -8.57
N LEU A 116 10.30 -1.13 -8.68
CA LEU A 116 9.02 -1.45 -9.36
C LEU A 116 9.24 -2.00 -10.78
N PRO A 117 10.11 -1.41 -11.62
CA PRO A 117 10.46 -1.98 -12.91
C PRO A 117 11.17 -3.34 -12.81
N GLU A 118 11.89 -3.59 -11.71
CA GLU A 118 12.54 -4.88 -11.44
C GLU A 118 11.53 -5.95 -11.03
N MET A 119 10.51 -5.58 -10.25
CA MET A 119 9.39 -6.45 -9.93
C MET A 119 8.65 -6.91 -11.19
N LEU A 120 8.44 -6.01 -12.16
CA LEU A 120 7.88 -6.37 -13.47
C LEU A 120 8.76 -7.36 -14.24
N LYS A 121 10.08 -7.22 -14.18
CA LYS A 121 11.03 -8.15 -14.81
C LYS A 121 11.08 -9.52 -14.13
N ARG A 122 10.83 -9.58 -12.82
CA ARG A 122 10.84 -10.81 -12.01
C ARG A 122 9.59 -11.67 -12.20
N GLY A 123 8.58 -11.19 -12.92
CA GLY A 123 7.43 -12.01 -13.33
C GLY A 123 6.47 -12.38 -12.20
N VAL A 124 6.39 -11.54 -11.15
CA VAL A 124 5.39 -11.67 -10.08
C VAL A 124 4.33 -10.57 -10.27
N PRO A 125 3.34 -10.75 -11.15
CA PRO A 125 2.34 -9.73 -11.41
C PRO A 125 1.38 -9.61 -10.22
N PRO A 126 1.07 -8.39 -9.76
CA PRO A 126 -0.07 -8.16 -8.89
C PRO A 126 -1.40 -8.38 -9.62
N ASP A 127 -2.44 -8.77 -8.89
CA ASP A 127 -3.79 -8.92 -9.45
C ASP A 127 -4.47 -7.56 -9.67
N ALA A 128 -4.13 -6.56 -8.87
CA ALA A 128 -4.58 -5.18 -9.05
C ALA A 128 -3.47 -4.17 -8.70
N VAL A 129 -3.48 -3.02 -9.37
CA VAL A 129 -2.48 -1.96 -9.19
C VAL A 129 -3.17 -0.61 -9.03
N THR A 130 -2.70 0.20 -8.08
CA THR A 130 -3.14 1.59 -7.90
C THR A 130 -1.98 2.45 -7.35
N ASP A 131 -2.23 3.75 -7.14
CA ASP A 131 -1.27 4.69 -6.55
C ASP A 131 -2.01 5.74 -5.72
N GLN A 132 -1.50 6.06 -4.53
CA GLN A 132 -1.98 7.17 -3.71
C GLN A 132 -0.83 8.03 -3.18
N THR A 133 0.24 8.15 -3.97
CA THR A 133 1.26 9.17 -3.70
C THR A 133 0.65 10.56 -3.86
N SER A 134 1.28 11.58 -3.28
CA SER A 134 0.81 12.97 -3.43
C SER A 134 1.17 13.55 -4.81
N ALA A 135 0.94 12.81 -5.90
CA ALA A 135 1.28 13.21 -7.27
C ALA A 135 0.59 14.52 -7.70
N HIS A 136 -0.51 14.89 -7.03
CA HIS A 136 -1.19 16.18 -7.21
C HIS A 136 -0.34 17.39 -6.81
N ASP A 137 0.70 17.22 -5.99
CA ASP A 137 1.63 18.28 -5.59
C ASP A 137 3.08 17.79 -5.72
N ARG A 138 3.70 18.15 -6.84
CA ARG A 138 5.09 17.79 -7.18
C ARG A 138 6.12 18.47 -6.28
N SER A 139 5.75 19.51 -5.54
CA SER A 139 6.63 20.17 -4.58
C SER A 139 6.78 19.38 -3.28
N MET A 140 5.80 18.53 -2.96
CA MET A 140 5.85 17.66 -1.79
C MET A 140 6.78 16.48 -2.03
N ALA A 141 7.67 16.24 -1.07
CA ALA A 141 8.73 15.23 -1.10
C ALA A 141 8.24 13.76 -1.04
N THR A 142 6.98 13.50 -1.38
CA THR A 142 6.35 12.17 -1.38
C THR A 142 6.28 11.53 -2.75
N CYS A 143 6.54 12.29 -3.82
CA CYS A 143 6.73 11.81 -5.18
C CYS A 143 8.14 12.22 -5.61
N LEU A 144 9.19 11.58 -5.06
CA LEU A 144 10.55 11.98 -5.42
C LEU A 144 10.89 11.44 -6.83
N PRO A 145 11.51 12.26 -7.69
CA PRO A 145 12.03 11.80 -8.96
C PRO A 145 12.98 10.61 -8.77
N ALA A 146 12.96 9.66 -9.71
CA ALA A 146 13.96 8.60 -9.76
C ALA A 146 15.37 9.22 -9.66
N GLY A 147 16.14 8.84 -8.64
CA GLY A 147 17.48 9.38 -8.37
C GLY A 147 17.60 10.57 -7.40
N ALA A 148 16.51 11.23 -6.99
CA ALA A 148 16.58 12.39 -6.07
C ALA A 148 16.69 12.04 -4.57
N TRP A 149 16.67 10.75 -4.23
CA TRP A 149 16.49 10.24 -2.88
C TRP A 149 17.75 10.32 -1.99
N ASN A 150 18.96 10.45 -2.56
CA ASN A 150 20.23 10.46 -1.81
C ASN A 150 20.59 11.82 -1.17
N LYS A 151 19.70 12.82 -1.20
CA LYS A 151 19.99 14.18 -0.70
C LYS A 151 19.46 14.50 0.70
N ARG A 152 19.01 13.49 1.45
CA ARG A 152 18.54 13.66 2.84
C ARG A 152 19.18 12.62 3.75
N ASN A 153 20.51 12.68 3.85
CA ASN A 153 21.26 12.22 5.02
C ASN A 153 21.86 13.45 5.69
#